data_AF-A0AAX4KMA0-F1
#
_entry.id   AF-A0AAX4KMA0-F1
#
_cell.length_a   1.000
_cell.length_b   1.000
_cell.length_c   1.000
_cell.angle_alpha   90.00
_cell.angle_beta   90.00
_cell.angle_gamma   90.00
#
_symmetry.space_group_name_H-M   'P 1'
#
loop_
_entity.id
_entity.type
_entity.pdbx_description
1 polymer ?
#
loop_
_entity_poly.entity_id
_entity_poly.type
_entity_poly.pdbx_seq_one_letter_code
_entity_poly.pdbx_strand_id
1 'polypeptide(L)'
;MSRILRRAFATFPARAGPSTTPSTIFPSAPSVTKTIPQAVRRRRTEHDHPSGRATSLSPLSDSDLHYANTEKNFPYQLEKDYQSLLASATFDNAQLSDSELRAGFLKGTAEWRSRIRGYAPRGKVARHEYLLGVMGGQRISAESEQEGQIEGQEGEEAIDPKSQIVGQRIYLPNIQIRLMRNHVKHGEEYDPYIATFRIPPSMTKNDLRSYLLAVYNLEVTFIRTDNYIGEVGRSRTGEVQRKSGSNHTYKRAVVGLNEPFHYPDDLDELYAQGLKNGVGDQWAQARDTWLQENYSLNISEQMRKRAMFKYYRGTRWRSKTHANMGNTIREIMKRRQEREDQVSEEVKRRWSAIAQESLGGEGQAQTA
;
A
#
# COMPACT_ATOMS: atom_id res chain seq x y z
N MET A 1 25.50 53.24 41.85
CA MET A 1 24.35 53.01 40.95
C MET A 1 24.18 51.51 40.74
N SER A 2 23.35 50.87 41.56
CA SER A 2 23.17 49.41 41.56
C SER A 2 21.81 49.08 42.16
N ARG A 3 20.84 48.70 41.34
CA ARG A 3 19.55 48.14 41.77
C ARG A 3 19.07 47.13 40.73
N ILE A 4 18.27 46.17 41.22
CA ILE A 4 17.54 45.12 40.48
C ILE A 4 18.25 43.75 40.43
N LEU A 5 18.51 43.21 41.63
CA LEU A 5 18.31 41.79 41.95
C LEU A 5 17.36 41.76 43.14
N ARG A 6 16.11 41.30 42.95
CA ARG A 6 15.17 40.81 43.99
C ARG A 6 13.81 40.50 43.35
N ARG A 7 13.56 39.22 43.06
CA ARG A 7 12.28 38.57 43.34
C ARG A 7 12.42 37.08 43.10
N ALA A 8 12.65 36.38 44.19
CA ALA A 8 12.55 34.94 44.29
C ALA A 8 11.33 34.64 45.20
N PHE A 9 10.65 33.53 44.89
CA PHE A 9 9.79 32.75 45.78
C PHE A 9 8.52 33.41 46.36
N ALA A 10 7.40 33.24 45.67
CA ALA A 10 6.09 32.99 46.28
C ALA A 10 5.11 32.50 45.20
N THR A 11 4.65 31.24 45.32
CA THR A 11 3.35 30.68 44.86
C THR A 11 3.49 29.19 44.50
N PHE A 12 3.65 28.35 45.54
CA PHE A 12 3.22 26.96 45.47
C PHE A 12 1.86 26.88 46.19
N PRO A 13 0.78 26.40 45.55
CA PRO A 13 -0.47 26.14 46.26
C PRO A 13 -0.33 24.92 47.18
N ALA A 14 -1.17 24.91 48.23
CA ALA A 14 -1.14 23.94 49.31
C ALA A 14 -1.40 22.50 48.86
N ARG A 15 -0.62 21.60 49.48
CA ARG A 15 -0.71 20.13 49.43
C ARG A 15 -2.05 19.68 50.02
N ALA A 16 -2.96 19.20 49.18
CA ALA A 16 -4.15 18.48 49.63
C ALA A 16 -3.74 17.08 50.15
N GLY A 17 -4.33 16.68 51.29
CA GLY A 17 -4.09 15.39 51.94
C GLY A 17 -4.71 14.20 51.20
N PRO A 18 -4.52 12.97 51.72
CA PRO A 18 -4.99 11.75 51.08
C PRO A 18 -6.50 11.56 51.31
N SER A 19 -7.30 11.65 50.24
CA SER A 19 -8.69 11.22 50.25
C SER A 19 -8.78 9.74 49.86
N THR A 20 -9.19 8.92 50.81
CA THR A 20 -9.70 7.55 50.62
C THR A 20 -10.97 7.60 49.79
N THR A 21 -10.92 7.10 48.54
CA THR A 21 -12.12 6.73 47.77
C THR A 21 -11.89 5.38 47.06
N PRO A 22 -12.91 4.52 46.99
CA PRO A 22 -12.78 3.16 46.49
C PRO A 22 -12.70 3.10 44.96
N SER A 23 -11.90 2.15 44.50
CA SER A 23 -11.71 1.76 43.10
C SER A 23 -13.02 1.31 42.44
N THR A 24 -13.50 2.04 41.44
CA THR A 24 -14.35 1.51 40.37
C THR A 24 -13.54 1.44 39.08
N ILE A 25 -13.13 0.22 38.78
CA ILE A 25 -12.39 -0.14 37.58
C ILE A 25 -13.43 -0.30 36.46
N PHE A 26 -13.21 0.40 35.33
CA PHE A 26 -13.99 0.41 34.07
C PHE A 26 -15.18 1.38 33.95
N PRO A 27 -14.98 2.61 33.42
CA PRO A 27 -16.02 3.27 32.66
C PRO A 27 -16.16 2.58 31.30
N SER A 28 -17.39 2.15 30.98
CA SER A 28 -17.76 1.57 29.68
C SER A 28 -17.45 2.54 28.54
N ALA A 29 -16.79 2.03 27.50
CA ALA A 29 -16.45 2.78 26.30
C ALA A 29 -17.72 3.14 25.51
N PRO A 30 -17.96 4.43 25.18
CA PRO A 30 -19.03 4.80 24.27
C PRO A 30 -18.69 4.36 22.84
N SER A 31 -19.70 3.87 22.14
CA SER A 31 -19.65 3.20 20.84
C SER A 31 -19.02 4.04 19.71
N VAL A 32 -18.23 3.34 18.88
CA VAL A 32 -17.43 3.81 17.73
C VAL A 32 -18.32 4.16 16.52
N THR A 33 -19.19 5.16 16.62
CA THR A 33 -20.03 5.60 15.47
C THR A 33 -20.00 7.09 15.17
N LYS A 34 -19.09 7.89 15.74
CA LYS A 34 -19.10 9.35 15.55
C LYS A 34 -17.71 9.93 15.31
N THR A 35 -17.18 9.76 14.10
CA THR A 35 -15.88 10.27 13.65
C THR A 35 -15.99 11.49 12.71
N ILE A 36 -17.05 12.29 12.81
CA ILE A 36 -17.12 13.56 12.08
C ILE A 36 -16.75 14.70 13.03
N PRO A 37 -15.70 15.48 12.76
CA PRO A 37 -15.30 16.61 13.59
C PRO A 37 -16.44 17.60 13.79
N GLN A 38 -16.62 18.09 15.02
CA GLN A 38 -17.73 18.96 15.43
C GLN A 38 -17.83 20.23 14.57
N ALA A 39 -16.70 20.74 14.06
CA ALA A 39 -16.63 21.87 13.13
C ALA A 39 -17.27 21.58 11.76
N VAL A 40 -17.20 20.34 11.27
CA VAL A 40 -17.85 19.92 10.01
C VAL A 40 -19.36 19.80 10.22
N ARG A 41 -19.79 19.36 11.41
CA ARG A 41 -21.21 19.30 11.77
C ARG A 41 -21.82 20.71 11.84
N ARG A 42 -21.13 21.65 12.49
CA ARG A 42 -21.52 23.07 12.53
C ARG A 42 -21.63 23.68 11.13
N ARG A 43 -20.64 23.47 10.26
CA ARG A 43 -20.73 23.97 8.87
C ARG A 43 -21.93 23.41 8.10
N ARG A 44 -22.33 22.17 8.35
CA ARG A 44 -23.50 21.57 7.69
C ARG A 44 -24.83 22.05 8.26
N THR A 45 -24.88 22.50 9.51
CA THR A 45 -26.10 22.99 10.16
C THR A 45 -26.23 24.50 10.16
N GLU A 46 -25.13 25.24 10.02
CA GLU A 46 -25.09 26.71 10.05
C GLU A 46 -24.99 27.32 8.63
N HIS A 47 -24.67 26.50 7.61
CA HIS A 47 -24.87 26.85 6.21
C HIS A 47 -26.08 26.10 5.65
N ASP A 48 -27.25 26.43 6.20
CA ASP A 48 -28.47 26.38 5.41
C ASP A 48 -28.27 27.39 4.27
N HIS A 49 -27.84 26.88 3.11
CA HIS A 49 -27.88 27.66 1.89
C HIS A 49 -29.30 28.21 1.72
N PRO A 50 -29.48 29.50 1.40
CA PRO A 50 -30.81 30.08 1.25
C PRO A 50 -31.59 29.23 0.24
N SER A 51 -32.70 28.66 0.72
CA SER A 51 -33.62 27.75 0.04
C SER A 51 -34.41 28.40 -1.11
N GLY A 52 -33.83 29.40 -1.79
CA GLY A 52 -34.43 30.15 -2.89
C GLY A 52 -34.21 29.57 -4.29
N ARG A 53 -33.47 28.47 -4.41
CA ARG A 53 -33.52 27.61 -5.59
C ARG A 53 -33.95 26.25 -5.09
N ALA A 54 -35.21 25.88 -5.36
CA ALA A 54 -35.63 24.50 -5.25
C ALA A 54 -34.50 23.65 -5.84
N THR A 55 -33.95 22.74 -5.03
CA THR A 55 -32.99 21.75 -5.50
C THR A 55 -33.74 20.90 -6.51
N SER A 56 -33.80 21.37 -7.75
CA SER A 56 -34.37 20.63 -8.86
C SER A 56 -33.67 19.28 -8.85
N LEU A 57 -34.45 18.21 -8.72
CA LEU A 57 -33.94 16.86 -8.81
C LEU A 57 -33.04 16.78 -10.05
N SER A 58 -31.96 16.00 -9.97
CA SER A 58 -31.11 15.79 -11.14
C SER A 58 -32.03 15.42 -12.31
N PRO A 59 -31.83 15.98 -13.52
CA PRO A 59 -32.70 15.72 -14.67
C PRO A 59 -32.80 14.23 -15.02
N LEU A 60 -31.83 13.42 -14.57
CA LEU A 60 -31.86 11.95 -14.72
C LEU A 60 -32.78 11.25 -13.70
N SER A 61 -33.02 11.89 -12.56
CA SER A 61 -33.87 11.40 -11.46
C SER A 61 -35.25 12.04 -11.41
N ASP A 62 -35.53 13.07 -12.23
CA ASP A 62 -36.85 13.67 -12.34
C ASP A 62 -37.74 12.76 -13.19
N SER A 63 -38.73 12.10 -12.57
CA SER A 63 -39.66 11.20 -13.25
C SER A 63 -40.44 11.89 -14.35
N ASP A 64 -40.70 13.19 -14.18
CA ASP A 64 -41.54 13.95 -15.09
C ASP A 64 -40.88 14.07 -16.47
N LEU A 65 -39.55 14.13 -16.54
CA LEU A 65 -38.83 14.23 -17.81
C LEU A 65 -38.84 12.94 -18.64
N HIS A 66 -39.31 11.81 -18.08
CA HIS A 66 -39.38 10.52 -18.78
C HIS A 66 -40.74 10.26 -19.45
N TYR A 67 -41.76 11.09 -19.20
CA TYR A 67 -43.09 10.93 -19.79
C TYR A 67 -43.28 11.80 -21.03
N ALA A 68 -43.95 11.25 -22.05
CA ALA A 68 -44.15 11.89 -23.35
C ALA A 68 -44.97 13.21 -23.30
N ASN A 69 -45.71 13.46 -22.22
CA ASN A 69 -46.70 14.54 -22.09
C ASN A 69 -46.24 15.70 -21.19
N THR A 70 -44.95 15.79 -20.86
CA THR A 70 -44.46 16.75 -19.87
C THR A 70 -44.02 18.07 -20.51
N GLU A 71 -44.46 19.21 -19.97
CA GLU A 71 -44.08 20.56 -20.42
C GLU A 71 -42.68 21.01 -19.95
N LYS A 72 -41.99 20.18 -19.16
CA LYS A 72 -40.68 20.52 -18.60
C LYS A 72 -39.59 20.37 -19.67
N ASN A 73 -38.93 21.48 -19.97
CA ASN A 73 -37.78 21.52 -20.88
C ASN A 73 -36.51 20.93 -20.24
N PHE A 74 -35.65 20.34 -21.07
CA PHE A 74 -34.34 19.90 -20.62
C PHE A 74 -33.46 21.09 -20.18
N PRO A 75 -32.56 20.88 -19.21
CA PRO A 75 -31.50 21.85 -18.93
C PRO A 75 -30.67 22.12 -20.18
N TYR A 76 -30.27 23.36 -20.40
CA TYR A 76 -29.61 23.83 -21.63
C TYR A 76 -28.47 22.92 -22.15
N GLN A 77 -27.61 22.40 -21.25
CA GLN A 77 -26.50 21.52 -21.66
C GLN A 77 -26.98 20.16 -22.18
N LEU A 78 -28.05 19.63 -21.58
CA LEU A 78 -28.63 18.35 -21.94
C LEU A 78 -29.43 18.48 -23.24
N GLU A 79 -30.12 19.62 -23.42
CA GLU A 79 -30.77 20.00 -24.67
C GLU A 79 -29.75 20.12 -25.82
N LYS A 80 -28.63 20.79 -25.57
CA LYS A 80 -27.56 20.93 -26.56
C LYS A 80 -26.96 19.58 -26.97
N ASP A 81 -26.75 18.68 -26.01
CA ASP A 81 -26.29 17.31 -26.29
C ASP A 81 -27.32 16.53 -27.12
N TYR A 82 -28.61 16.64 -26.77
CA TYR A 82 -29.72 16.00 -27.48
C TYR A 82 -29.81 16.48 -28.94
N GLN A 83 -29.83 17.80 -29.17
CA GLN A 83 -29.86 18.39 -30.51
C GLN A 83 -28.61 18.02 -31.32
N SER A 84 -27.44 17.99 -30.67
CA SER A 84 -26.19 17.54 -31.31
C SER A 84 -26.25 16.09 -31.76
N LEU A 85 -27.00 15.23 -31.06
CA LEU A 85 -27.19 13.83 -31.43
C LEU A 85 -28.17 13.71 -32.61
N LEU A 86 -29.31 14.39 -32.54
CA LEU A 86 -30.30 14.44 -33.63
C LEU A 86 -29.70 14.94 -34.95
N ALA A 87 -28.87 15.99 -34.90
CA ALA A 87 -28.21 16.53 -36.08
C ALA A 87 -27.25 15.53 -36.77
N SER A 88 -26.80 14.50 -36.04
CA SER A 88 -25.84 13.50 -36.52
C SER A 88 -26.48 12.15 -36.84
N ALA A 89 -27.80 12.03 -36.78
CA ALA A 89 -28.49 10.75 -36.78
C ALA A 89 -29.75 10.71 -37.64
N THR A 90 -30.04 9.51 -38.14
CA THR A 90 -31.29 9.14 -38.80
C THR A 90 -32.02 8.13 -37.93
N PHE A 91 -33.34 8.26 -37.83
CA PHE A 91 -34.18 7.33 -37.10
C PHE A 91 -35.09 6.64 -38.11
N ASP A 92 -35.03 5.31 -38.16
CA ASP A 92 -35.79 4.51 -39.14
C ASP A 92 -37.30 4.57 -38.86
N ASN A 93 -37.67 4.88 -37.62
CA ASN A 93 -39.04 4.98 -37.17
C ASN A 93 -39.57 6.40 -37.39
N ALA A 94 -40.14 6.67 -38.58
CA ALA A 94 -40.73 7.97 -38.94
C ALA A 94 -41.94 8.40 -38.07
N GLN A 95 -42.35 7.59 -37.08
CA GLN A 95 -43.52 7.82 -36.23
C GLN A 95 -43.19 8.18 -34.77
N LEU A 96 -41.92 8.19 -34.36
CA LEU A 96 -41.60 8.57 -32.97
C LEU A 96 -41.82 10.07 -32.75
N SER A 97 -42.51 10.38 -31.67
CA SER A 97 -42.66 11.75 -31.19
C SER A 97 -41.34 12.26 -30.57
N ASP A 98 -41.09 13.58 -30.63
CA ASP A 98 -39.88 14.19 -30.04
C ASP A 98 -39.77 13.88 -28.54
N SER A 99 -40.90 13.75 -27.84
CA SER A 99 -40.92 13.42 -26.42
C SER A 99 -40.51 11.97 -26.12
N GLU A 100 -40.83 11.02 -27.00
CA GLU A 100 -40.32 9.64 -26.92
C GLU A 100 -38.82 9.57 -27.18
N LEU A 101 -38.31 10.33 -28.15
CA LEU A 101 -36.87 10.44 -28.41
C LEU A 101 -36.12 11.04 -27.22
N ARG A 102 -36.69 12.08 -26.58
CA ARG A 102 -36.19 12.67 -25.34
C ARG A 102 -36.14 11.66 -24.18
N ALA A 103 -37.20 10.87 -24.00
CA ALA A 103 -37.24 9.82 -22.98
C ALA A 103 -36.20 8.73 -23.26
N GLY A 104 -36.05 8.31 -24.52
CA GLY A 104 -35.01 7.37 -24.96
C GLY A 104 -33.59 7.90 -24.70
N PHE A 105 -33.36 9.18 -24.95
CA PHE A 105 -32.09 9.86 -24.65
C PHE A 105 -31.77 9.85 -23.15
N LEU A 106 -32.75 10.14 -22.28
CA LEU A 106 -32.56 10.12 -20.83
C LEU A 106 -32.30 8.70 -20.31
N LYS A 107 -33.03 7.71 -20.82
CA LYS A 107 -32.79 6.30 -20.50
C LYS A 107 -31.37 5.88 -20.89
N GLY A 108 -30.96 6.16 -22.13
CA GLY A 108 -29.62 5.85 -22.61
C GLY A 108 -28.52 6.57 -21.83
N THR A 109 -28.73 7.82 -21.43
CA THR A 109 -27.74 8.56 -20.61
C THR A 109 -27.66 8.04 -19.18
N ALA A 110 -28.77 7.60 -18.58
CA ALA A 110 -28.78 6.94 -17.28
C ALA A 110 -28.03 5.60 -17.33
N GLU A 111 -28.32 4.77 -18.33
CA GLU A 111 -27.62 3.50 -18.56
C GLU A 111 -26.13 3.70 -18.85
N TRP A 112 -25.77 4.70 -19.67
CA TRP A 112 -24.37 5.02 -19.96
C TRP A 112 -23.59 5.37 -18.68
N ARG A 113 -24.23 6.08 -17.73
CA ARG A 113 -23.61 6.48 -16.47
C ARG A 113 -23.56 5.34 -15.44
N SER A 114 -24.49 4.39 -15.48
CA SER A 114 -24.52 3.24 -14.58
C SER A 114 -23.57 2.10 -14.99
N ARG A 115 -23.09 2.10 -16.24
CA ARG A 115 -22.07 1.16 -16.72
C ARG A 115 -20.79 1.22 -15.89
N ILE A 116 -20.21 0.04 -15.62
CA ILE A 116 -18.91 -0.10 -14.96
C ILE A 116 -17.85 0.63 -15.80
N ARG A 117 -17.27 1.70 -15.23
CA ARG A 117 -16.20 2.50 -15.86
C ARG A 117 -15.00 1.59 -16.16
N GLY A 118 -14.85 1.17 -17.40
CA GLY A 118 -13.70 0.36 -17.82
C GLY A 118 -13.87 -0.35 -19.17
N TYR A 119 -15.10 -0.64 -19.59
CA TYR A 119 -15.38 -1.41 -20.81
C TYR A 119 -15.99 -0.61 -21.97
N ALA A 120 -16.36 0.65 -21.75
CA ALA A 120 -16.97 1.47 -22.79
C ALA A 120 -15.92 2.26 -23.58
N PRO A 121 -16.03 2.30 -24.92
CA PRO A 121 -15.19 3.17 -25.74
C PRO A 121 -15.31 4.62 -25.25
N ARG A 122 -14.16 5.28 -25.06
CA ARG A 122 -14.11 6.65 -24.54
C ARG A 122 -14.34 7.65 -25.67
N GLY A 123 -15.05 8.73 -25.36
CA GLY A 123 -15.23 9.86 -26.27
C GLY A 123 -16.69 10.20 -26.55
N LYS A 124 -16.92 11.39 -27.10
CA LYS A 124 -18.27 11.88 -27.44
C LYS A 124 -18.94 11.00 -28.51
N VAL A 125 -18.16 10.53 -29.48
CA VAL A 125 -18.61 9.67 -30.59
C VAL A 125 -19.15 8.33 -30.07
N ALA A 126 -18.35 7.62 -29.28
CA ALA A 126 -18.74 6.34 -28.67
C ALA A 126 -19.99 6.45 -27.77
N ARG A 127 -20.09 7.54 -27.01
CA ARG A 127 -21.30 7.84 -26.23
C ARG A 127 -22.49 8.05 -27.16
N HIS A 128 -22.35 8.83 -28.22
CA HIS A 128 -23.44 9.10 -29.17
C HIS A 128 -23.92 7.83 -29.87
N GLU A 129 -23.00 6.98 -30.32
CA GLU A 129 -23.31 5.69 -30.93
C GLU A 129 -24.09 4.78 -29.98
N TYR A 130 -23.69 4.70 -28.71
CA TYR A 130 -24.46 3.97 -27.72
C TYR A 130 -25.87 4.54 -27.52
N LEU A 131 -25.97 5.87 -27.36
CA LEU A 131 -27.25 6.53 -27.16
C LEU A 131 -28.17 6.33 -28.36
N LEU A 132 -27.63 6.35 -29.58
CA LEU A 132 -28.35 6.06 -30.80
C LEU A 132 -28.88 4.64 -30.83
N GLY A 133 -28.08 3.65 -30.42
CA GLY A 133 -28.54 2.27 -30.28
C GLY A 133 -29.70 2.11 -29.30
N VAL A 134 -29.69 2.85 -28.18
CA VAL A 134 -30.81 2.85 -27.21
C VAL A 134 -32.04 3.57 -27.76
N MET A 135 -31.86 4.63 -28.54
CA MET A 135 -32.94 5.40 -29.16
C MET A 135 -33.46 4.79 -30.47
N GLY A 136 -32.85 3.72 -30.98
CA GLY A 136 -33.21 3.10 -32.26
C GLY A 136 -32.81 3.93 -33.49
N GLY A 137 -31.79 4.78 -33.37
CA GLY A 137 -31.25 5.58 -34.45
C GLY A 137 -29.92 5.03 -34.98
N GLN A 138 -29.58 5.39 -36.21
CA GLN A 138 -28.27 5.15 -36.82
C GLN A 138 -27.58 6.47 -37.07
N ARG A 139 -26.25 6.48 -37.02
CA ARG A 139 -25.47 7.68 -37.32
C ARG A 139 -25.51 7.92 -38.82
N ILE A 140 -25.72 9.17 -39.24
CA ILE A 140 -25.52 9.55 -40.64
C ILE A 140 -24.05 9.34 -40.93
N SER A 141 -23.73 8.30 -41.70
CA SER A 141 -22.40 8.01 -42.20
C SER A 141 -22.00 9.17 -43.11
N ALA A 142 -21.38 10.19 -42.53
CA ALA A 142 -20.59 11.13 -43.31
C ALA A 142 -19.44 10.31 -43.90
N GLU A 143 -19.57 9.95 -45.18
CA GLU A 143 -18.46 9.49 -45.99
C GLU A 143 -17.29 10.48 -45.80
N SER A 144 -16.09 9.93 -45.60
CA SER A 144 -14.80 10.62 -45.38
C SER A 144 -14.55 11.25 -44.00
N GLU A 145 -13.76 10.55 -43.17
CA GLU A 145 -12.41 11.00 -42.83
C GLU A 145 -11.66 9.90 -42.08
N GLN A 146 -10.53 9.46 -42.68
CA GLN A 146 -9.51 8.54 -42.19
C GLN A 146 -9.70 7.04 -42.50
N GLU A 147 -9.68 6.75 -43.80
CA GLU A 147 -8.88 5.65 -44.32
C GLU A 147 -7.44 5.77 -43.79
N GLY A 148 -7.09 4.82 -42.94
CA GLY A 148 -5.76 4.63 -42.37
C GLY A 148 -5.66 3.24 -41.78
N GLN A 149 -6.26 2.25 -42.45
CA GLN A 149 -6.02 0.84 -42.16
C GLN A 149 -5.18 0.24 -43.27
N ILE A 150 -3.90 0.16 -42.91
CA ILE A 150 -2.82 -0.61 -43.49
C ILE A 150 -3.35 -1.97 -43.98
N GLU A 151 -3.29 -2.18 -45.30
CA GLU A 151 -3.20 -3.50 -45.90
C GLU A 151 -1.92 -4.17 -45.37
N GLY A 152 -2.06 -5.35 -44.77
CA GLY A 152 -0.96 -6.08 -44.16
C GLY A 152 -1.34 -7.52 -43.87
N GLN A 153 -1.41 -8.30 -44.93
CA GLN A 153 -1.12 -9.74 -45.04
C GLN A 153 -1.77 -10.71 -44.05
N GLU A 154 -2.59 -11.58 -44.65
CA GLU A 154 -3.08 -12.84 -44.15
C GLU A 154 -1.93 -13.73 -43.66
N GLY A 155 -1.82 -13.81 -42.34
CA GLY A 155 -1.32 -14.97 -41.62
C GLY A 155 -2.18 -15.08 -40.37
N GLU A 156 -3.05 -16.08 -40.30
CA GLU A 156 -3.76 -16.46 -39.07
C GLU A 156 -2.74 -16.99 -38.05
N GLU A 157 -1.90 -16.12 -37.50
CA GLU A 157 -1.29 -16.37 -36.21
C GLU A 157 -2.38 -16.12 -35.17
N ALA A 158 -2.69 -17.15 -34.37
CA ALA A 158 -3.59 -17.04 -33.24
C ALA A 158 -3.10 -15.90 -32.33
N ILE A 159 -3.71 -14.72 -32.47
CA ILE A 159 -3.36 -13.54 -31.67
C ILE A 159 -3.66 -13.92 -30.23
N ASP A 160 -2.61 -14.13 -29.45
CA ASP A 160 -2.74 -14.48 -28.05
C ASP A 160 -3.57 -13.39 -27.37
N PRO A 161 -4.72 -13.69 -26.75
CA PRO A 161 -5.61 -12.67 -26.19
C PRO A 161 -4.94 -11.86 -25.07
N LYS A 162 -3.82 -12.36 -24.53
CA LYS A 162 -2.95 -11.65 -23.58
C LYS A 162 -2.12 -10.54 -24.24
N SER A 163 -1.86 -10.62 -25.54
CA SER A 163 -1.06 -9.67 -26.31
C SER A 163 -1.86 -8.50 -26.87
N GLN A 164 -3.20 -8.60 -26.90
CA GLN A 164 -4.04 -7.53 -27.45
C GLN A 164 -3.92 -6.27 -26.60
N ILE A 165 -3.23 -5.26 -27.15
CA ILE A 165 -2.98 -3.98 -26.49
C ILE A 165 -4.30 -3.18 -26.43
N VAL A 166 -5.02 -3.29 -25.32
CA VAL A 166 -6.21 -2.50 -25.04
C VAL A 166 -5.79 -1.17 -24.40
N GLY A 167 -5.40 -0.16 -25.18
CA GLY A 167 -5.03 1.15 -24.63
C GLY A 167 -4.37 2.16 -25.55
N GLN A 168 -4.07 3.33 -25.00
CA GLN A 168 -3.29 4.37 -25.67
C GLN A 168 -1.82 3.96 -25.73
N ARG A 169 -1.23 4.01 -26.93
CA ARG A 169 0.21 3.76 -27.13
C ARG A 169 1.02 4.91 -26.54
N ILE A 170 1.95 4.59 -25.64
CA ILE A 170 2.91 5.53 -25.06
C ILE A 170 4.29 5.15 -25.55
N TYR A 171 4.84 5.91 -26.48
CA TYR A 171 6.14 5.60 -27.11
C TYR A 171 7.32 5.94 -26.19
N LEU A 172 7.21 7.00 -25.39
CA LEU A 172 8.29 7.50 -24.54
C LEU A 172 7.79 7.67 -23.09
N PRO A 173 7.69 6.57 -22.32
CA PRO A 173 7.22 6.63 -20.96
C PRO A 173 8.26 7.32 -20.04
N ASN A 174 7.89 8.44 -19.41
CA ASN A 174 8.69 9.08 -18.36
C ASN A 174 8.24 8.59 -16.97
N ILE A 175 8.43 7.31 -16.71
CA ILE A 175 8.10 6.69 -15.42
C ILE A 175 9.32 6.03 -14.81
N GLN A 176 9.38 6.04 -13.48
CA GLN A 176 10.41 5.35 -12.73
C GLN A 176 9.75 4.32 -11.82
N ILE A 177 10.18 3.07 -11.96
CA ILE A 177 9.75 1.95 -11.13
C ILE A 177 10.96 1.45 -10.37
N ARG A 178 10.79 1.18 -9.07
CA ARG A 178 11.88 0.72 -8.20
C ARG A 178 11.54 -0.66 -7.69
N LEU A 179 12.38 -1.65 -7.99
CA LEU A 179 12.34 -2.96 -7.36
C LEU A 179 12.72 -2.82 -5.88
N MET A 180 11.92 -3.40 -5.01
CA MET A 180 12.10 -3.37 -3.56
C MET A 180 12.20 -4.79 -3.04
N ARG A 181 13.12 -5.00 -2.09
CA ARG A 181 13.21 -6.28 -1.37
C ARG A 181 11.88 -6.61 -0.69
N ASN A 182 11.45 -7.85 -0.84
CA ASN A 182 10.28 -8.34 -0.14
C ASN A 182 10.60 -8.43 1.35
N HIS A 183 9.65 -8.02 2.18
CA HIS A 183 9.76 -8.13 3.62
C HIS A 183 9.19 -9.47 4.07
N VAL A 184 10.05 -10.36 4.57
CA VAL A 184 9.66 -11.64 5.18
C VAL A 184 9.58 -11.44 6.69
N LYS A 185 8.50 -11.91 7.32
CA LYS A 185 8.44 -11.88 8.79
C LYS A 185 9.40 -12.90 9.36
N HIS A 186 9.86 -12.67 10.59
CA HIS A 186 10.74 -13.63 11.26
C HIS A 186 10.05 -15.00 11.39
N GLY A 187 10.66 -16.03 10.82
CA GLY A 187 10.16 -17.41 10.82
C GLY A 187 9.28 -17.80 9.63
N GLU A 188 8.97 -16.88 8.71
CA GLU A 188 8.33 -17.20 7.43
C GLU A 188 9.43 -17.46 6.37
N GLU A 189 9.15 -18.35 5.40
CA GLU A 189 10.04 -18.62 4.26
C GLU A 189 9.89 -17.51 3.20
N TYR A 190 10.98 -17.20 2.48
CA TYR A 190 10.96 -16.23 1.39
C TYR A 190 10.25 -16.83 0.16
N ASP A 191 9.28 -16.11 -0.40
CA ASP A 191 8.60 -16.52 -1.64
C ASP A 191 9.30 -15.91 -2.87
N PRO A 192 9.98 -16.72 -3.70
CA PRO A 192 10.70 -16.24 -4.88
C PRO A 192 9.78 -15.90 -6.05
N TYR A 193 8.52 -16.35 -6.05
CA TYR A 193 7.56 -16.04 -7.12
C TYR A 193 6.89 -14.69 -6.93
N ILE A 194 7.30 -13.90 -5.93
CA ILE A 194 6.75 -12.58 -5.67
C ILE A 194 7.84 -11.53 -5.83
N ALA A 195 7.52 -10.43 -6.50
CA ALA A 195 8.35 -9.24 -6.54
C ALA A 195 7.55 -8.02 -6.09
N THR A 196 8.18 -7.14 -5.32
CA THR A 196 7.58 -5.88 -4.86
C THR A 196 8.21 -4.69 -5.57
N PHE A 197 7.38 -3.81 -6.12
CA PHE A 197 7.79 -2.57 -6.78
C PHE A 197 7.20 -1.34 -6.08
N ARG A 198 7.94 -0.24 -6.10
CA ARG A 198 7.37 1.11 -5.91
C ARG A 198 7.11 1.72 -7.26
N ILE A 199 5.87 2.16 -7.46
CA ILE A 199 5.37 2.72 -8.71
C ILE A 199 4.80 4.14 -8.48
N PRO A 200 4.71 4.96 -9.53
CA PRO A 200 4.05 6.26 -9.44
C PRO A 200 2.58 6.11 -8.98
N PRO A 201 2.05 7.02 -8.14
CA PRO A 201 0.67 6.98 -7.68
C PRO A 201 -0.38 7.05 -8.81
N SER A 202 -0.02 7.61 -9.97
CA SER A 202 -0.87 7.67 -11.17
C SER A 202 -0.95 6.35 -11.93
N MET A 203 0.03 5.45 -11.77
CA MET A 203 0.15 4.24 -12.58
C MET A 203 -0.90 3.19 -12.18
N THR A 204 -1.58 2.57 -13.15
CA THR A 204 -2.57 1.52 -12.92
C THR A 204 -1.96 0.11 -12.99
N LYS A 205 -2.72 -0.92 -12.60
CA LYS A 205 -2.29 -2.33 -12.68
C LYS A 205 -2.04 -2.77 -14.12
N ASN A 206 -2.89 -2.34 -15.05
CA ASN A 206 -2.78 -2.70 -16.46
C ASN A 206 -1.58 -2.01 -17.11
N ASP A 207 -1.32 -0.73 -16.74
CA ASP A 207 -0.12 -0.03 -17.18
C ASP A 207 1.14 -0.75 -16.70
N LEU A 208 1.16 -1.21 -15.44
CA LEU A 208 2.30 -1.93 -14.89
C LEU A 208 2.53 -3.27 -15.59
N ARG A 209 1.47 -4.05 -15.81
CA ARG A 209 1.55 -5.32 -16.56
C ARG A 209 2.13 -5.09 -17.95
N SER A 210 1.58 -4.12 -18.68
CA SER A 210 2.00 -3.82 -20.05
C SER A 210 3.44 -3.30 -20.08
N TYR A 211 3.83 -2.48 -19.11
CA TYR A 211 5.19 -1.95 -19.00
C TYR A 211 6.22 -3.04 -18.69
N LEU A 212 5.93 -3.93 -17.73
CA LEU A 212 6.83 -5.03 -17.38
C LEU A 212 7.01 -6.00 -18.55
N LEU A 213 5.93 -6.30 -19.28
CA LEU A 213 5.99 -7.13 -20.48
C LEU A 213 6.77 -6.45 -21.61
N ALA A 214 6.42 -5.21 -21.97
CA ALA A 214 7.01 -4.55 -23.14
C ALA A 214 8.47 -4.11 -22.94
N VAL A 215 8.86 -3.69 -21.73
CA VAL A 215 10.20 -3.15 -21.45
C VAL A 215 11.16 -4.22 -20.93
N TYR A 216 10.68 -5.13 -20.09
CA TYR A 216 11.52 -6.13 -19.42
C TYR A 216 11.24 -7.57 -19.88
N ASN A 217 10.31 -7.78 -20.81
CA ASN A 217 9.86 -9.12 -21.22
C ASN A 217 9.45 -10.00 -20.02
N LEU A 218 8.85 -9.38 -19.01
CA LEU A 218 8.51 -10.05 -17.75
C LEU A 218 7.01 -10.35 -17.71
N GLU A 219 6.68 -11.63 -17.81
CA GLU A 219 5.31 -12.10 -17.67
C GLU A 219 4.87 -12.16 -16.20
N VAL A 220 3.65 -11.67 -15.95
CA VAL A 220 3.13 -11.50 -14.59
C VAL A 220 1.76 -12.16 -14.43
N THR A 221 1.62 -12.99 -13.42
CA THR A 221 0.40 -13.76 -13.14
C THR A 221 -0.66 -12.88 -12.48
N PHE A 222 -0.29 -12.14 -11.43
CA PHE A 222 -1.20 -11.24 -10.74
C PHE A 222 -0.49 -9.97 -10.27
N ILE A 223 -1.28 -8.90 -10.07
CA ILE A 223 -0.78 -7.63 -9.53
C ILE A 223 -1.74 -7.14 -8.43
N ARG A 224 -1.20 -6.95 -7.23
CA ARG A 224 -1.87 -6.28 -6.11
C ARG A 224 -1.21 -4.93 -5.87
N THR A 225 -2.00 -3.89 -5.61
CA THR A 225 -1.47 -2.53 -5.45
C THR A 225 -2.05 -1.89 -4.21
N ASP A 226 -1.18 -1.25 -3.42
CA ASP A 226 -1.55 -0.55 -2.20
C ASP A 226 -1.00 0.88 -2.24
N ASN A 227 -1.81 1.86 -1.82
CA ASN A 227 -1.37 3.26 -1.71
C ASN A 227 -0.92 3.54 -0.27
N TYR A 228 0.37 3.77 -0.09
CA TYR A 228 0.92 4.22 1.19
C TYR A 228 0.84 5.74 1.29
N ILE A 229 0.21 6.21 2.35
CA ILE A 229 0.13 7.62 2.71
C ILE A 229 1.16 7.88 3.80
N GLY A 230 1.98 8.91 3.62
CA GLY A 230 2.98 9.29 4.62
C GLY A 230 2.37 9.64 5.98
N GLU A 231 3.10 9.30 7.04
CA GLU A 231 2.74 9.60 8.42
C GLU A 231 2.54 11.10 8.65
N VAL A 232 1.66 11.45 9.60
CA VAL A 232 1.55 12.82 10.10
C VAL A 232 2.73 13.07 11.06
N GLY A 233 3.59 14.03 10.72
CA GLY A 233 4.73 14.43 11.53
C GLY A 233 4.72 15.93 11.82
N ARG A 234 5.79 16.41 12.44
CA ARG A 234 6.05 17.85 12.58
C ARG A 234 7.15 18.27 11.61
N SER A 235 6.97 19.41 10.97
CA SER A 235 8.02 20.07 10.19
C SER A 235 9.15 20.53 11.11
N ARG A 236 10.29 20.93 10.52
CA ARG A 236 11.39 21.55 11.29
C ARG A 236 10.92 22.76 12.10
N THR A 237 9.89 23.45 11.61
CA THR A 237 9.27 24.64 12.23
C THR A 237 8.22 24.27 13.30
N GLY A 238 7.94 22.98 13.50
CA GLY A 238 6.98 22.48 14.50
C GLY A 238 5.55 22.35 14.00
N GLU A 239 5.26 22.76 12.76
CA GLU A 239 3.93 22.65 12.14
C GLU A 239 3.58 21.18 11.88
N VAL A 240 2.33 20.80 12.18
CA VAL A 240 1.85 19.43 11.94
C VAL A 240 1.51 19.28 10.46
N GLN A 241 2.33 18.51 9.75
CA GLN A 241 2.15 18.22 8.33
C GLN A 241 2.38 16.74 8.04
N ARG A 242 1.72 16.22 7.00
CA ARG A 242 2.05 14.87 6.50
C ARG A 242 3.43 14.89 5.88
N LYS A 243 4.25 13.89 6.23
CA LYS A 243 5.53 13.66 5.57
C LYS A 243 5.24 13.34 4.09
N SER A 244 5.71 14.20 3.22
CA SER A 244 5.57 14.05 1.77
C SER A 244 6.86 13.52 1.15
N GLY A 245 6.80 13.09 -0.10
CA GLY A 245 7.93 12.57 -0.88
C GLY A 245 7.91 11.06 -1.08
N SER A 246 8.72 10.59 -2.04
CA SER A 246 8.74 9.20 -2.54
C SER A 246 9.03 8.15 -1.46
N ASN A 247 9.72 8.53 -0.38
CA ASN A 247 10.04 7.60 0.71
C ASN A 247 8.86 7.38 1.67
N HIS A 248 7.91 8.32 1.74
CA HIS A 248 6.80 8.28 2.68
C HIS A 248 5.46 8.01 1.99
N THR A 249 5.20 8.68 0.87
CA THR A 249 4.00 8.51 0.06
C THR A 249 4.38 7.85 -1.25
N TYR A 250 3.93 6.61 -1.44
CA TYR A 250 4.23 5.83 -2.62
C TYR A 250 3.12 4.81 -2.87
N LYS A 251 2.99 4.36 -4.12
CA LYS A 251 2.17 3.19 -4.43
C LYS A 251 3.08 1.98 -4.49
N ARG A 252 2.72 0.94 -3.74
CA ARG A 252 3.38 -0.37 -3.76
C ARG A 252 2.63 -1.28 -4.71
N ALA A 253 3.34 -2.02 -5.55
CA ALA A 253 2.79 -3.09 -6.35
C ALA A 253 3.47 -4.40 -5.98
N VAL A 254 2.69 -5.40 -5.56
CA VAL A 254 3.14 -6.78 -5.36
C VAL A 254 2.74 -7.57 -6.60
N VAL A 255 3.72 -8.16 -7.25
CA VAL A 255 3.60 -8.81 -8.55
C VAL A 255 3.93 -10.28 -8.37
N GLY A 256 3.06 -11.16 -8.88
CA GLY A 256 3.34 -12.58 -9.02
C GLY A 256 4.07 -12.84 -10.32
N LEU A 257 5.25 -13.46 -10.23
CA LEU A 257 6.11 -13.84 -11.34
C LEU A 257 5.76 -15.24 -11.83
N ASN A 258 6.04 -15.51 -13.10
CA ASN A 258 5.97 -16.87 -13.64
C ASN A 258 7.22 -17.68 -13.26
N GLU A 259 8.38 -17.02 -13.25
CA GLU A 259 9.67 -17.62 -12.88
C GLU A 259 10.12 -17.14 -11.48
N PRO A 260 10.78 -18.01 -10.69
CA PRO A 260 11.28 -17.63 -9.38
C PRO A 260 12.42 -16.63 -9.50
N PHE A 261 12.43 -15.62 -8.63
CA PHE A 261 13.45 -14.59 -8.56
C PHE A 261 14.01 -14.45 -7.14
N HIS A 262 15.33 -14.55 -7.05
CA HIS A 262 16.09 -14.31 -5.84
C HIS A 262 17.01 -13.10 -6.01
N TYR A 263 17.29 -12.42 -4.90
CA TYR A 263 18.20 -11.30 -4.94
C TYR A 263 19.65 -11.78 -4.99
N PRO A 264 20.56 -11.07 -5.67
CA PRO A 264 21.97 -11.48 -5.76
C PRO A 264 22.69 -11.60 -4.41
N ASP A 265 22.12 -11.06 -3.34
CA ASP A 265 22.66 -11.16 -1.98
C ASP A 265 21.92 -12.15 -1.09
N ASP A 266 21.01 -12.95 -1.65
CA ASP A 266 20.36 -14.06 -0.96
C ASP A 266 21.37 -15.19 -0.74
N LEU A 267 21.83 -15.35 0.51
CA LEU A 267 22.84 -16.34 0.85
C LEU A 267 22.29 -17.77 0.72
N ASP A 268 21.02 -17.99 1.06
CA ASP A 268 20.39 -19.31 1.05
C ASP A 268 20.32 -19.87 -0.38
N GLU A 269 20.02 -19.02 -1.35
CA GLU A 269 20.07 -19.41 -2.76
C GLU A 269 21.50 -19.68 -3.22
N LEU A 270 22.49 -18.86 -2.82
CA LEU A 270 23.89 -19.10 -3.13
C LEU A 270 24.40 -20.44 -2.59
N TYR A 271 23.98 -20.81 -1.37
CA TYR A 271 24.24 -22.13 -0.82
C TYR A 271 23.58 -23.23 -1.67
N ALA A 272 22.31 -23.08 -2.02
CA ALA A 272 21.59 -24.05 -2.83
C ALA A 272 22.21 -24.22 -4.25
N GLN A 273 22.62 -23.13 -4.89
CA GLN A 273 23.31 -23.15 -6.17
C GLN A 273 24.70 -23.78 -6.06
N GLY A 274 25.48 -23.43 -5.04
CA GLY A 274 26.78 -24.03 -4.78
C GLY A 274 26.67 -25.54 -4.56
N LEU A 275 25.65 -26.00 -3.85
CA LEU A 275 25.39 -27.42 -3.62
C LEU A 275 24.96 -28.15 -4.90
N LYS A 276 24.08 -27.55 -5.71
CA LYS A 276 23.70 -28.09 -7.04
C LYS A 276 24.89 -28.24 -7.99
N ASN A 277 25.83 -27.30 -7.94
CA ASN A 277 27.02 -27.30 -8.80
C ASN A 277 28.20 -28.10 -8.22
N GLY A 278 28.02 -28.75 -7.06
CA GLY A 278 29.07 -29.55 -6.41
C GLY A 278 30.19 -28.73 -5.76
N VAL A 279 30.02 -27.42 -5.67
CA VAL A 279 30.99 -26.49 -5.06
C VAL A 279 30.75 -26.33 -3.55
N GLY A 280 29.54 -26.64 -3.08
CA GLY A 280 29.14 -26.50 -1.67
C GLY A 280 29.08 -25.03 -1.25
N ASP A 281 29.62 -24.70 -0.08
CA ASP A 281 29.47 -23.40 0.58
C ASP A 281 30.44 -22.31 0.08
N GLN A 282 31.35 -22.65 -0.85
CA GLN A 282 32.47 -21.76 -1.20
C GLN A 282 31.99 -20.43 -1.79
N TRP A 283 30.90 -20.42 -2.56
CA TRP A 283 30.36 -19.21 -3.18
C TRP A 283 29.78 -18.24 -2.16
N ALA A 284 29.04 -18.76 -1.18
CA ALA A 284 28.51 -17.95 -0.09
C ALA A 284 29.63 -17.38 0.79
N GLN A 285 30.63 -18.20 1.12
CA GLN A 285 31.80 -17.75 1.89
C GLN A 285 32.65 -16.72 1.13
N ALA A 286 32.87 -16.92 -0.18
CA ALA A 286 33.58 -15.97 -1.03
C ALA A 286 32.86 -14.62 -1.11
N ARG A 287 31.52 -14.65 -1.12
CA ARG A 287 30.73 -13.41 -1.10
C ARG A 287 30.78 -12.73 0.26
N ASP A 288 30.67 -13.47 1.35
CA ASP A 288 30.71 -12.90 2.71
C ASP A 288 32.09 -12.28 3.00
N THR A 289 33.16 -12.96 2.62
CA THR A 289 34.53 -12.43 2.68
C THR A 289 34.68 -11.17 1.82
N TRP A 290 34.21 -11.16 0.57
CA TRP A 290 34.24 -9.97 -0.29
C TRP A 290 33.45 -8.78 0.31
N LEU A 291 32.26 -9.03 0.85
CA LEU A 291 31.45 -7.99 1.52
C LEU A 291 32.18 -7.44 2.75
N GLN A 292 32.80 -8.32 3.52
CA GLN A 292 33.54 -7.96 4.70
C GLN A 292 34.79 -7.13 4.36
N GLU A 293 35.51 -7.46 3.28
CA GLU A 293 36.67 -6.71 2.81
C GLU A 293 36.29 -5.32 2.27
N ASN A 294 35.27 -5.23 1.42
CA ASN A 294 34.90 -3.97 0.77
C ASN A 294 34.11 -3.02 1.66
N TYR A 295 33.23 -3.55 2.52
CA TYR A 295 32.32 -2.73 3.33
C TYR A 295 32.62 -2.79 4.83
N SER A 296 33.55 -3.64 5.27
CA SER A 296 33.91 -3.76 6.69
C SER A 296 32.70 -3.95 7.60
N LEU A 297 31.76 -4.82 7.21
CA LEU A 297 30.47 -5.01 7.88
C LEU A 297 30.63 -5.28 9.38
N ASN A 298 31.52 -6.20 9.78
CA ASN A 298 31.78 -6.49 11.20
C ASN A 298 32.28 -5.28 11.98
N ILE A 299 33.14 -4.44 11.38
CA ILE A 299 33.62 -3.21 12.03
C ILE A 299 32.46 -2.24 12.20
N SER A 300 31.61 -2.09 11.17
CA SER A 300 30.43 -1.22 11.24
C SER A 300 29.43 -1.69 12.31
N GLU A 301 29.23 -3.00 12.45
CA GLU A 301 28.40 -3.59 13.49
C GLU A 301 28.98 -3.36 14.88
N GLN A 302 30.28 -3.60 15.06
CA GLN A 302 30.96 -3.34 16.33
C GLN A 302 30.88 -1.85 16.70
N MET A 303 31.08 -0.96 15.73
CA MET A 303 30.92 0.49 15.92
C MET A 303 29.49 0.86 16.29
N ARG A 304 28.48 0.27 15.63
CA ARG A 304 27.06 0.49 15.92
C ARG A 304 26.70 -0.02 17.32
N LYS A 305 27.14 -1.23 17.68
CA LYS A 305 27.02 -1.80 19.03
C LYS A 305 27.68 -0.89 20.06
N ARG A 306 28.91 -0.43 19.82
CA ARG A 306 29.64 0.49 20.71
C ARG A 306 28.96 1.85 20.84
N ALA A 307 28.45 2.41 19.76
CA ALA A 307 27.70 3.68 19.75
C ALA A 307 26.37 3.54 20.50
N MET A 308 25.65 2.43 20.28
CA MET A 308 24.44 2.06 21.01
C MET A 308 24.74 1.90 22.51
N PHE A 309 25.82 1.22 22.87
CA PHE A 309 26.29 1.14 24.26
C PHE A 309 26.63 2.50 24.85
N LYS A 310 27.27 3.41 24.08
CA LYS A 310 27.56 4.78 24.52
C LYS A 310 26.27 5.57 24.78
N TYR A 311 25.26 5.40 23.92
CA TYR A 311 23.93 6.00 24.08
C TYR A 311 23.26 5.49 25.37
N TYR A 312 23.23 4.16 25.60
CA TYR A 312 22.66 3.59 26.81
C TYR A 312 23.47 3.88 28.08
N ARG A 313 24.79 4.05 27.98
CA ARG A 313 25.65 4.39 29.12
C ARG A 313 25.42 5.83 29.59
N GLY A 314 24.84 6.70 28.76
CA GLY A 314 24.53 8.09 29.06
C GLY A 314 25.78 8.98 29.14
N THR A 315 25.68 10.21 28.63
CA THR A 315 26.78 11.19 28.58
C THR A 315 27.10 11.85 29.94
N ARG A 316 26.80 11.22 31.08
CA ARG A 316 26.95 11.87 32.39
C ARG A 316 28.01 11.20 33.26
N TRP A 317 29.09 11.96 33.41
CA TRP A 317 30.12 11.90 34.44
C TRP A 317 29.48 12.14 35.83
N ARG A 318 28.73 11.19 36.41
CA ARG A 318 28.27 11.23 37.82
C ARG A 318 28.20 9.83 38.47
N SER A 319 28.27 9.84 39.80
CA SER A 319 28.81 8.83 40.72
C SER A 319 28.34 7.38 40.59
N LYS A 320 29.20 6.49 41.09
CA LYS A 320 29.09 5.02 41.24
C LYS A 320 27.81 4.51 41.93
N THR A 321 26.95 5.40 42.43
CA THR A 321 25.87 5.11 43.38
C THR A 321 24.45 5.24 42.84
N HIS A 322 24.22 5.77 41.63
CA HIS A 322 22.85 5.81 41.07
C HIS A 322 22.51 4.54 40.28
N ALA A 323 21.29 4.02 40.51
CA ALA A 323 20.69 2.90 39.81
C ALA A 323 20.64 3.16 38.29
N ASN A 324 21.68 2.72 37.59
CA ASN A 324 21.85 2.93 36.16
C ASN A 324 21.55 1.61 35.44
N MET A 325 20.68 1.67 34.44
CA MET A 325 20.21 0.51 33.66
C MET A 325 21.37 -0.33 33.10
N GLY A 326 22.52 0.29 32.80
CA GLY A 326 23.72 -0.41 32.35
C GLY A 326 24.39 -1.29 33.41
N ASN A 327 24.34 -0.91 34.70
CA ASN A 327 24.84 -1.75 35.78
C ASN A 327 23.91 -2.93 36.02
N THR A 328 22.59 -2.69 35.98
CA THR A 328 21.59 -3.76 36.04
C THR A 328 21.73 -4.75 34.88
N ILE A 329 21.93 -4.27 33.64
CA ILE A 329 22.18 -5.16 32.49
C ILE A 329 23.46 -5.97 32.68
N ARG A 330 24.56 -5.35 33.16
CA ARG A 330 25.82 -6.08 33.42
C ARG A 330 25.65 -7.13 34.51
N GLU A 331 24.91 -6.81 35.56
CA GLU A 331 24.61 -7.73 36.65
C GLU A 331 23.68 -8.87 36.19
N ILE A 332 22.69 -8.59 35.34
CA ILE A 332 21.85 -9.60 34.69
C ILE A 332 22.70 -10.52 33.81
N MET A 333 23.63 -9.98 33.00
CA MET A 333 24.53 -10.80 32.19
C MET A 333 25.43 -11.68 33.05
N LYS A 334 26.01 -11.13 34.13
CA LYS A 334 26.83 -11.91 35.06
C LYS A 334 26.04 -13.05 35.69
N ARG A 335 24.83 -12.78 36.19
CA ARG A 335 23.95 -13.81 36.75
C ARG A 335 23.47 -14.84 35.73
N ARG A 336 23.36 -14.45 34.45
CA ARG A 336 23.02 -15.39 33.37
C ARG A 336 24.17 -16.35 33.10
N GLN A 337 25.40 -15.82 33.04
CA GLN A 337 26.61 -16.61 32.86
C GLN A 337 26.84 -17.57 34.04
N GLU A 338 26.73 -17.10 35.28
CA GLU A 338 26.82 -17.95 36.48
C GLU A 338 25.79 -19.09 36.45
N ARG A 339 24.58 -18.84 35.92
CA ARG A 339 23.54 -19.86 35.78
C ARG A 339 23.84 -20.85 34.66
N GLU A 340 24.34 -20.38 33.52
CA GLU A 340 24.75 -21.23 32.40
C GLU A 340 25.92 -22.14 32.79
N ASP A 341 26.88 -21.61 33.55
CA ASP A 341 28.01 -22.37 34.09
C ASP A 341 27.53 -23.47 35.06
N GLN A 342 26.66 -23.13 36.01
CA GLN A 342 26.04 -24.10 36.94
C GLN A 342 25.27 -25.20 36.21
N VAL A 343 24.46 -24.84 35.20
CA VAL A 343 23.75 -25.83 34.38
C VAL A 343 24.74 -26.71 33.63
N SER A 344 25.83 -26.15 33.09
CA SER A 344 26.86 -26.92 32.38
C SER A 344 27.57 -27.92 33.31
N GLU A 345 27.84 -27.54 34.56
CA GLU A 345 28.46 -28.40 35.56
C GLU A 345 27.51 -29.53 36.00
N GLU A 346 26.23 -29.23 36.23
CA GLU A 346 25.24 -30.24 36.55
C GLU A 346 25.02 -31.24 35.41
N VAL A 347 24.98 -30.75 34.17
CA VAL A 347 24.89 -31.61 32.98
C VAL A 347 26.10 -32.54 32.92
N LYS A 348 27.33 -32.01 33.05
CA LYS A 348 28.55 -32.84 33.10
C LYS A 348 28.49 -33.87 34.22
N ARG A 349 28.06 -33.47 35.43
CA ARG A 349 27.93 -34.36 36.59
C ARG A 349 26.94 -35.49 36.31
N ARG A 350 25.76 -35.19 35.75
CA ARG A 350 24.76 -36.20 35.37
C ARG A 350 25.28 -37.16 34.31
N TRP A 351 25.94 -36.66 33.28
CA TRP A 351 26.55 -37.49 32.24
C TRP A 351 27.64 -38.41 32.80
N SER A 352 28.48 -37.92 33.72
CA SER A 352 29.48 -38.77 34.38
C SER A 352 28.87 -39.88 35.24
N ALA A 353 27.75 -39.60 35.93
CA ALA A 353 27.05 -40.59 36.74
C ALA A 353 26.43 -41.70 35.87
N ILE A 354 25.78 -41.30 34.76
CA ILE A 354 25.24 -42.25 33.77
C ILE A 354 26.36 -43.12 33.18
N ALA A 355 27.52 -42.52 32.86
CA ALA A 355 28.67 -43.28 32.36
C ALA A 355 29.19 -44.29 33.40
N GLN A 356 29.27 -43.92 34.68
CA GLN A 356 29.67 -44.82 35.76
C GLN A 356 28.65 -45.94 36.01
N GLU A 357 27.36 -45.65 35.95
CA GLU A 357 26.29 -46.67 36.04
C GLU A 357 26.36 -47.64 34.86
N SER A 358 26.63 -47.15 33.64
CA SER A 358 26.80 -48.01 32.47
C SER A 358 28.02 -48.93 32.55
N LEU A 359 29.09 -48.50 33.24
CA LEU A 359 30.30 -49.29 33.48
C LEU A 359 30.16 -50.23 34.70
N GLY A 360 29.33 -49.88 35.67
CA GLY A 360 29.07 -50.68 36.88
C GLY A 360 27.99 -51.75 36.70
N GLY A 361 27.20 -51.69 35.63
CA GLY A 361 26.10 -52.62 35.33
C GLY A 361 26.49 -54.00 34.79
N GLU A 362 27.75 -54.22 34.40
CA GLU A 362 28.19 -55.51 33.84
C GLU A 362 28.72 -56.51 34.91
N GLY A 363 28.74 -56.13 36.19
CA GLY A 363 29.38 -56.92 37.27
C GLY A 363 28.47 -57.84 38.10
N GLN A 364 27.16 -57.90 37.86
CA GLN A 364 26.23 -58.74 38.65
C GLN A 364 25.52 -59.82 37.81
N ALA A 365 26.27 -60.48 36.93
CA ALA A 365 25.85 -61.76 36.38
C ALA A 365 26.70 -62.90 36.98
N GLN A 366 25.99 -63.89 37.54
CA GLN A 366 26.43 -65.26 37.85
C GLN A 366 27.13 -65.52 39.20
N THR A 367 26.30 -65.80 40.21
CA THR A 367 26.50 -67.01 41.03
C THR A 367 25.13 -67.62 41.31
N ALA A 368 24.78 -68.65 40.53
CA ALA A 368 23.68 -69.58 40.78
C ALA A 368 24.25 -71.00 40.79
#